data_AF-A0A495Z010-F1
#
_entry.id   AF-A0A495Z010-F1
#
_cell.length_a   1.000
_cell.length_b   1.000
_cell.length_c   1.000
_cell.angle_alpha   90.00
_cell.angle_beta   90.00
_cell.angle_gamma   90.00
#
_symmetry.space_group_name_H-M   'P 1'
#
loop_
_entity.id
_entity.type
_entity.pdbx_description
1 polymer ?
#
loop_
_entity_poly.entity_id
_entity_poly.type
_entity_poly.pdbx_seq_one_letter_code
_entity_poly.pdbx_strand_id
1 'polypeptide(L)'
;MIFTFHASRFTPVLKEGELAVTLAETFDLCQEIELRHAKLYATLSVRLGDVDERIAQFWQEMSAEEWQHHLLVGFGRSLCAQTFGLDGPAPQFADVSIQRINDTLSEYEERVRAKQVTLNDAFEIAIALETGESDAIYTELVSTIKDAIYQSNRPYLLDRISQMEKDMHDHVNHLIDAAKRFSINPDLVRKAHRLTDPHIPPLN
;
A
#
# COMPACT_ATOMS: atom_id res chain seq x y z
N MET A 1 -15.95 -25.66 31.24
CA MET A 1 -15.87 -24.17 31.27
C MET A 1 -16.00 -23.71 29.83
N ILE A 2 -17.14 -23.13 29.47
CA ILE A 2 -17.39 -22.61 28.12
C ILE A 2 -17.20 -21.10 28.21
N PHE A 3 -16.17 -20.57 27.56
CA PHE A 3 -16.02 -19.13 27.38
C PHE A 3 -16.88 -18.72 26.17
N THR A 4 -18.08 -18.22 26.44
CA THR A 4 -18.85 -17.43 25.47
C THR A 4 -18.16 -16.09 25.27
N PHE A 5 -17.48 -15.91 24.15
CA PHE A 5 -17.12 -14.57 23.66
C PHE A 5 -18.39 -13.88 23.18
N HIS A 6 -18.84 -12.86 23.91
CA HIS A 6 -19.81 -11.89 23.39
C HIS A 6 -19.07 -11.03 22.36
N ALA A 7 -19.38 -11.23 21.08
CA ALA A 7 -19.05 -10.25 20.06
C ALA A 7 -19.91 -9.00 20.35
N SER A 8 -19.31 -8.02 21.02
CA SER A 8 -19.91 -6.69 21.15
C SER A 8 -20.14 -6.15 19.74
N ARG A 9 -21.41 -6.06 19.33
CA ARG A 9 -21.81 -5.38 18.10
C ARG A 9 -21.45 -3.90 18.27
N PHE A 10 -20.31 -3.51 17.73
CA PHE A 10 -19.97 -2.11 17.57
C PHE A 10 -20.84 -1.59 16.42
N THR A 11 -21.93 -0.90 16.77
CA THR A 11 -22.72 -0.12 15.80
C THR A 11 -22.11 1.27 15.76
N PRO A 12 -21.33 1.64 14.73
CA PRO A 12 -20.85 3.01 14.60
C PRO A 12 -22.05 3.94 14.39
N VAL A 13 -22.14 4.98 15.22
CA VAL A 13 -23.11 6.07 15.04
C VAL A 13 -22.53 7.00 13.98
N LEU A 14 -22.93 6.80 12.72
CA LEU A 14 -22.62 7.74 11.64
C LEU A 14 -23.44 9.03 11.84
N LYS A 15 -22.80 10.20 11.70
CA LYS A 15 -23.52 11.47 11.62
C LYS A 15 -24.34 11.50 10.33
N GLU A 16 -25.60 11.94 10.42
CA GLU A 16 -26.49 12.04 9.26
C GLU A 16 -25.85 12.91 8.16
N GLY A 17 -25.57 12.32 6.99
CA GLY A 17 -25.20 13.04 5.77
C GLY A 17 -23.88 12.63 5.09
N GLU A 18 -22.98 11.92 5.77
CA GLU A 18 -21.78 11.33 5.14
C GLU A 18 -22.06 9.87 4.78
N LEU A 19 -22.07 9.55 3.48
CA LEU A 19 -22.07 8.17 3.02
C LEU A 19 -20.74 7.55 3.44
N ALA A 20 -20.76 6.68 4.45
CA ALA A 20 -19.59 5.91 4.84
C ALA A 20 -19.12 5.06 3.65
N VAL A 21 -17.83 5.17 3.30
CA VAL A 21 -17.19 4.31 2.29
C VAL A 21 -17.46 2.85 2.65
N THR A 22 -17.90 2.07 1.69
CA THR A 22 -18.18 0.63 1.86
C THR A 22 -16.88 -0.17 1.84
N LEU A 23 -16.91 -1.38 2.42
CA LEU A 23 -15.76 -2.28 2.34
C LEU A 23 -15.43 -2.64 0.88
N ALA A 24 -16.43 -2.72 0.00
CA ALA A 24 -16.22 -2.90 -1.44
C ALA A 24 -15.36 -1.77 -2.02
N GLU A 25 -15.74 -0.52 -1.77
CA GLU A 25 -15.01 0.65 -2.28
C GLU A 25 -13.59 0.74 -1.71
N THR A 26 -13.39 0.39 -0.44
CA THR A 26 -12.04 0.33 0.15
C THR A 26 -11.17 -0.73 -0.54
N PHE A 27 -11.70 -1.94 -0.76
CA PHE A 27 -10.95 -2.98 -1.48
C PHE A 27 -10.64 -2.57 -2.91
N ASP A 28 -11.60 -1.96 -3.61
CA ASP A 28 -11.43 -1.52 -5.00
C ASP A 28 -10.36 -0.41 -5.08
N LEU A 29 -10.38 0.55 -4.15
CA LEU A 29 -9.36 1.60 -4.03
C LEU A 29 -7.97 1.03 -3.77
N CYS A 30 -7.82 0.19 -2.75
CA CYS A 30 -6.53 -0.42 -2.42
C CYS A 30 -6.00 -1.25 -3.61
N GLN A 31 -6.86 -2.05 -4.23
CA GLN A 31 -6.48 -2.86 -5.38
C GLN A 31 -6.03 -2.01 -6.58
N GLU A 32 -6.64 -0.84 -6.77
CA GLU A 32 -6.21 0.14 -7.77
C GLU A 32 -4.84 0.76 -7.42
N ILE A 33 -4.62 1.16 -6.17
CA ILE A 33 -3.35 1.72 -5.69
C ILE A 33 -2.19 0.74 -5.98
N GLU A 34 -2.31 -0.51 -5.54
CA GLU A 34 -1.27 -1.54 -5.74
C GLU A 34 -0.97 -1.75 -7.22
N LEU A 35 -2.02 -1.78 -8.06
CA LEU A 35 -1.85 -1.94 -9.51
C LEU A 35 -1.11 -0.75 -10.13
N ARG A 36 -1.36 0.46 -9.64
CA ARG A 36 -0.72 1.69 -10.13
C ARG A 36 0.74 1.72 -9.69
N HIS A 37 1.07 1.32 -8.45
CA HIS A 37 2.44 1.16 -7.98
C HIS A 37 3.21 0.15 -8.85
N ALA A 38 2.65 -1.05 -9.06
CA ALA A 38 3.24 -2.07 -9.92
C ALA A 38 3.56 -1.53 -11.32
N LYS A 39 2.61 -0.85 -11.96
CA LYS A 39 2.81 -0.26 -13.30
C LYS A 39 3.86 0.85 -13.30
N LEU A 40 3.91 1.66 -12.25
CA LEU A 40 4.89 2.74 -12.11
C LEU A 40 6.30 2.15 -11.98
N TYR A 41 6.50 1.14 -11.14
CA TYR A 41 7.78 0.45 -11.00
C TYR A 41 8.21 -0.29 -12.27
N ALA A 42 7.28 -0.96 -12.96
CA ALA A 42 7.56 -1.52 -14.29
C ALA A 42 8.02 -0.44 -15.29
N THR A 43 7.38 0.73 -15.27
CA THR A 43 7.74 1.86 -16.13
C THR A 43 9.14 2.39 -15.80
N LEU A 44 9.50 2.47 -14.51
CA LEU A 44 10.84 2.85 -14.08
C LEU A 44 11.90 1.84 -14.53
N SER A 45 11.62 0.54 -14.44
CA SER A 45 12.52 -0.50 -14.95
C SER A 45 12.84 -0.30 -16.43
N VAL A 46 11.82 -0.06 -17.26
CA VAL A 46 12.00 0.16 -18.71
C VAL A 46 12.80 1.44 -18.99
N ARG A 47 12.50 2.53 -18.26
CA ARG A 47 13.11 3.84 -18.55
C ARG A 47 14.52 4.01 -18.00
N LEU A 48 14.82 3.36 -16.89
CA LEU A 48 16.11 3.44 -16.22
C LEU A 48 16.98 2.19 -16.48
N GLY A 49 16.48 1.22 -17.25
CA GLY A 49 17.21 -0.03 -17.52
C GLY A 49 18.47 0.13 -18.34
N ASP A 50 18.54 1.16 -19.19
CA ASP A 50 19.75 1.49 -19.94
C ASP A 50 20.85 2.15 -19.07
N VAL A 51 20.54 2.49 -17.80
CA VAL A 51 21.50 3.06 -16.85
C VAL A 51 22.36 1.98 -16.18
N ASP A 52 21.72 0.92 -15.68
CA ASP A 52 22.35 -0.23 -15.04
C ASP A 52 21.33 -1.38 -14.96
N GLU A 53 21.71 -2.59 -15.39
CA GLU A 53 20.81 -3.75 -15.36
C GLU A 53 20.35 -4.10 -13.94
N ARG A 54 21.17 -3.82 -12.93
CA ARG A 54 20.80 -4.02 -11.51
C ARG A 54 19.70 -3.06 -11.06
N ILE A 55 19.63 -1.87 -11.65
CA ILE A 55 18.56 -0.90 -11.40
C ILE A 55 17.27 -1.38 -12.09
N ALA A 56 17.35 -1.86 -13.33
CA ALA A 56 16.20 -2.45 -14.02
C ALA A 56 15.63 -3.64 -13.24
N GLN A 57 16.50 -4.53 -12.75
CA GLN A 57 16.10 -5.69 -11.96
C GLN A 57 15.43 -5.26 -10.64
N PHE A 58 16.02 -4.30 -9.92
CA PHE A 58 15.43 -3.77 -8.68
C PHE A 58 13.99 -3.27 -8.91
N TRP A 59 13.76 -2.46 -9.95
CA TRP A 59 12.40 -1.98 -10.25
C TRP A 59 11.45 -3.08 -10.75
N GLN A 60 11.97 -4.15 -11.36
CA GLN A 60 11.15 -5.34 -11.70
C GLN A 60 10.72 -6.10 -10.45
N GLU A 61 11.62 -6.24 -9.48
CA GLU A 61 11.33 -6.89 -8.20
C GLU A 61 10.25 -6.11 -7.44
N MET A 62 10.44 -4.80 -7.26
CA MET A 62 9.40 -3.91 -6.68
C MET A 62 8.07 -4.04 -7.43
N SER A 63 8.09 -4.00 -8.77
CA SER A 63 6.86 -4.16 -9.57
C SER A 63 6.16 -5.51 -9.34
N ALA A 64 6.92 -6.58 -9.14
CA ALA A 64 6.38 -7.92 -8.92
C ALA A 64 5.76 -8.05 -7.52
N GLU A 65 6.39 -7.45 -6.51
CA GLU A 65 5.90 -7.37 -5.14
C GLU A 65 4.53 -6.64 -5.09
N GLU A 66 4.40 -5.46 -5.72
CA GLU A 66 3.12 -4.75 -5.74
C GLU A 66 2.04 -5.44 -6.57
N TRP A 67 2.43 -6.15 -7.63
CA TRP A 67 1.48 -6.99 -8.36
C TRP A 67 0.96 -8.14 -7.47
N GLN A 68 1.82 -8.72 -6.63
CA GLN A 68 1.40 -9.72 -5.67
C GLN A 68 0.45 -9.12 -4.61
N HIS A 69 0.72 -7.91 -4.11
CA HIS A 69 -0.21 -7.18 -3.24
C HIS A 69 -1.58 -6.98 -3.88
N HIS A 70 -1.62 -6.49 -5.12
CA HIS A 70 -2.85 -6.34 -5.91
C HIS A 70 -3.70 -7.63 -5.97
N LEU A 71 -3.05 -8.78 -6.21
CA LEU A 71 -3.73 -10.07 -6.24
C LEU A 71 -4.26 -10.49 -4.88
N LEU A 72 -3.52 -10.17 -3.82
CA LEU A 72 -3.88 -10.55 -2.46
C LEU A 72 -5.01 -9.69 -1.87
N VAL A 73 -5.06 -8.40 -2.22
CA VAL A 73 -6.21 -7.54 -1.96
C VAL A 73 -7.47 -8.13 -2.62
N GLY A 74 -7.38 -8.57 -3.88
CA GLY A 74 -8.48 -9.24 -4.58
C GLY A 74 -8.90 -10.58 -3.95
N PHE A 75 -7.94 -11.34 -3.44
CA PHE A 75 -8.20 -12.55 -2.65
C PHE A 75 -8.95 -12.21 -1.34
N GLY A 76 -8.48 -11.21 -0.61
CA GLY A 76 -9.09 -10.71 0.62
C GLY A 76 -10.53 -10.26 0.40
N ARG A 77 -10.77 -9.45 -0.63
CA ARG A 77 -12.11 -9.01 -1.07
C ARG A 77 -13.05 -10.20 -1.27
N SER A 78 -12.59 -11.22 -1.99
CA SER A 78 -13.38 -12.43 -2.26
C SER A 78 -13.71 -13.20 -0.99
N LEU A 79 -12.78 -13.28 -0.04
CA LEU A 79 -12.99 -13.96 1.24
C LEU A 79 -13.99 -13.20 2.13
N CYS A 80 -13.84 -11.88 2.25
CA CYS A 80 -14.76 -11.02 3.00
C CYS A 80 -16.17 -11.06 2.43
N ALA A 81 -16.31 -10.99 1.10
CA ALA A 81 -17.60 -11.11 0.41
C ALA A 81 -18.34 -12.42 0.75
N GLN A 82 -17.61 -13.55 0.81
CA GLN A 82 -18.17 -14.85 1.16
C GLN A 82 -18.52 -14.99 2.64
N THR A 83 -17.84 -14.24 3.51
CA THR A 83 -17.93 -14.43 4.97
C THR A 83 -18.98 -13.52 5.60
N PHE A 84 -19.00 -12.23 5.24
CA PHE A 84 -19.92 -11.25 5.84
C PHE A 84 -20.46 -10.18 4.87
N GLY A 85 -20.13 -10.27 3.57
CA GLY A 85 -20.55 -9.30 2.55
C GLY A 85 -19.66 -8.05 2.47
N LEU A 86 -19.90 -7.18 1.50
CA LEU A 86 -19.06 -5.99 1.25
C LEU A 86 -19.82 -4.65 1.35
N ASP A 87 -21.15 -4.67 1.44
CA ASP A 87 -21.99 -3.46 1.45
C ASP A 87 -22.00 -2.75 2.82
N GLY A 88 -21.34 -3.35 3.82
CA GLY A 88 -21.20 -2.76 5.14
C GLY A 88 -20.28 -1.53 5.11
N PRO A 89 -20.50 -0.56 6.02
CA PRO A 89 -19.61 0.58 6.15
C PRO A 89 -18.22 0.12 6.57
N ALA A 90 -17.20 0.81 6.11
CA ALA A 90 -15.82 0.64 6.53
C ALA A 90 -15.44 1.82 7.46
N PRO A 91 -15.84 1.75 8.75
CA PRO A 91 -15.94 2.91 9.64
C PRO A 91 -14.63 3.62 9.94
N GLN A 92 -13.48 3.01 9.64
CA GLN A 92 -12.16 3.58 9.89
C GLN A 92 -11.59 4.37 8.70
N PHE A 93 -12.27 4.37 7.55
CA PHE A 93 -11.83 5.11 6.35
C PHE A 93 -12.61 6.41 6.09
N ALA A 94 -13.40 6.86 7.06
CA ALA A 94 -14.20 8.09 6.92
C ALA A 94 -13.34 9.34 6.66
N ASP A 95 -12.09 9.34 7.12
CA ASP A 95 -11.17 10.49 7.03
C ASP A 95 -10.17 10.41 5.87
N VAL A 96 -10.18 9.33 5.06
CA VAL A 96 -9.25 9.17 3.94
C VAL A 96 -9.79 9.87 2.69
N SER A 97 -9.03 10.83 2.16
CA SER A 97 -9.41 11.52 0.92
C SER A 97 -9.03 10.71 -0.32
N ILE A 98 -9.97 9.91 -0.82
CA ILE A 98 -9.82 9.14 -2.07
C ILE A 98 -9.34 10.02 -3.22
N GLN A 99 -9.90 11.23 -3.34
CA GLN A 99 -9.51 12.18 -4.38
C GLN A 99 -8.05 12.58 -4.25
N ARG A 100 -7.58 12.88 -3.03
CA ARG A 100 -6.18 13.26 -2.78
C ARG A 100 -5.21 12.14 -3.16
N ILE A 101 -5.54 10.90 -2.81
CA ILE A 101 -4.74 9.72 -3.18
C ILE A 101 -4.64 9.62 -4.71
N ASN A 102 -5.78 9.70 -5.39
CA ASN A 102 -5.83 9.60 -6.85
C ASN A 102 -5.09 10.74 -7.56
N ASP A 103 -5.22 11.97 -7.07
CA ASP A 103 -4.51 13.14 -7.62
C ASP A 103 -3.00 12.97 -7.43
N THR A 104 -2.57 12.57 -6.23
CA THR A 104 -1.17 12.34 -5.88
C THR A 104 -0.54 11.24 -6.75
N LEU A 105 -1.22 10.10 -6.90
CA LEU A 105 -0.77 9.02 -7.78
C LEU A 105 -0.68 9.47 -9.24
N SER A 106 -1.65 10.27 -9.70
CA SER A 106 -1.67 10.75 -11.08
C SER A 106 -0.50 11.70 -11.35
N GLU A 107 -0.20 12.60 -10.41
CA GLU A 107 0.97 13.49 -10.48
C GLU A 107 2.28 12.68 -10.59
N TYR A 108 2.45 11.67 -9.73
CA TYR A 108 3.66 10.84 -9.75
C TYR A 108 3.80 10.03 -11.03
N GLU A 109 2.72 9.43 -11.53
CA GLU A 109 2.75 8.75 -12.80
C GLU A 109 3.08 9.67 -13.97
N GLU A 110 2.54 10.89 -14.00
CA GLU A 110 2.87 11.89 -15.01
C GLU A 110 4.37 12.24 -14.98
N ARG A 111 4.92 12.44 -13.78
CA ARG A 111 6.35 12.69 -13.59
C ARG A 111 7.22 11.52 -14.08
N VAL A 112 6.84 10.28 -13.80
CA VAL A 112 7.56 9.09 -14.29
C VAL A 112 7.41 8.92 -15.81
N ARG A 113 6.24 9.28 -16.38
CA ARG A 113 6.00 9.24 -17.83
C ARG A 113 6.76 10.34 -18.58
N ALA A 114 7.19 11.41 -17.92
CA ALA A 114 7.99 12.46 -18.52
C ALA A 114 9.30 11.91 -19.12
N LYS A 115 9.80 12.56 -20.18
CA LYS A 115 10.96 12.04 -20.95
C LYS A 115 12.30 12.04 -20.20
N GLN A 116 12.39 12.70 -19.04
CA GLN A 116 13.67 12.96 -18.35
C GLN A 116 13.64 12.54 -16.87
N VAL A 117 12.92 11.47 -16.52
CA VAL A 117 12.97 10.95 -15.14
C VAL A 117 14.39 10.48 -14.82
N THR A 118 15.01 11.06 -13.78
CA THR A 118 16.33 10.64 -13.32
C THR A 118 16.19 9.52 -12.28
N LEU A 119 17.30 8.83 -12.00
CA LEU A 119 17.32 7.81 -10.93
C LEU A 119 16.96 8.41 -9.55
N ASN A 120 17.37 9.66 -9.30
CA ASN A 120 17.03 10.35 -8.07
C ASN A 120 15.53 10.64 -8.01
N ASP A 121 14.94 11.16 -9.09
CA ASP A 121 13.50 11.42 -9.16
C ASP A 121 12.70 10.14 -8.93
N ALA A 122 13.15 9.02 -9.50
CA ALA A 122 12.52 7.73 -9.34
C ALA A 122 12.50 7.26 -7.88
N PHE A 123 13.63 7.33 -7.18
CA PHE A 123 13.67 6.99 -5.75
C PHE A 123 12.85 7.96 -4.90
N GLU A 124 12.88 9.28 -5.19
CA GLU A 124 12.06 10.24 -4.44
C GLU A 124 10.57 9.97 -4.58
N ILE A 125 10.11 9.65 -5.80
CA ILE A 125 8.72 9.31 -6.08
C ILE A 125 8.35 8.00 -5.38
N ALA A 126 9.15 6.96 -5.52
CA ALA A 126 8.89 5.66 -4.91
C ALA A 126 8.80 5.75 -3.37
N ILE A 127 9.74 6.45 -2.73
CA ILE A 127 9.71 6.63 -1.27
C ILE A 127 8.46 7.40 -0.83
N ALA A 128 8.05 8.42 -1.59
CA ALA A 128 6.84 9.18 -1.27
C ALA A 128 5.55 8.37 -1.45
N LEU A 129 5.53 7.43 -2.40
CA LEU A 129 4.43 6.48 -2.60
C LEU A 129 4.33 5.49 -1.44
N GLU A 130 5.44 4.84 -1.08
CA GLU A 130 5.47 3.82 -0.01
C GLU A 130 5.28 4.40 1.40
N THR A 131 5.48 5.71 1.59
CA THR A 131 5.24 6.40 2.88
C THR A 131 3.90 7.14 2.95
N GLY A 132 3.07 6.98 1.92
CA GLY A 132 1.79 7.69 1.77
C GLY A 132 0.64 7.13 2.60
N GLU A 133 -0.52 7.77 2.48
CA GLU A 133 -1.77 7.39 3.16
C GLU A 133 -2.30 5.98 2.78
N SER A 134 -1.68 5.31 1.81
CA SER A 134 -1.99 3.94 1.36
C SER A 134 -1.72 2.87 2.43
N ASP A 135 -0.71 3.07 3.28
CA ASP A 135 -0.29 2.10 4.31
C ASP A 135 -1.38 1.87 5.38
N ALA A 136 -2.10 2.95 5.73
CA ALA A 136 -3.24 2.89 6.63
C ALA A 136 -4.43 2.12 6.02
N ILE A 137 -4.69 2.30 4.72
CA ILE A 137 -5.74 1.53 4.01
C ILE A 137 -5.43 0.04 4.07
N TYR A 138 -4.19 -0.30 3.76
CA TYR A 138 -3.77 -1.68 3.64
C TYR A 138 -3.75 -2.41 4.99
N THR A 139 -3.21 -1.79 6.03
CA THR A 139 -3.17 -2.36 7.39
C THR A 139 -4.56 -2.77 7.87
N GLU A 140 -5.57 -1.92 7.63
CA GLU A 140 -6.92 -2.20 8.07
C GLU A 140 -7.65 -3.23 7.20
N LEU A 141 -7.36 -3.29 5.89
CA LEU A 141 -7.83 -4.38 5.04
C LEU A 141 -7.23 -5.72 5.49
N VAL A 142 -5.95 -5.76 5.84
CA VAL A 142 -5.30 -6.97 6.36
C VAL A 142 -5.98 -7.44 7.66
N SER A 143 -6.25 -6.53 8.59
CA SER A 143 -7.01 -6.84 9.81
C SER A 143 -8.38 -7.44 9.49
N THR A 144 -9.12 -6.81 8.58
CA THR A 144 -10.44 -7.28 8.11
C THR A 144 -10.38 -8.66 7.45
N ILE A 145 -9.32 -8.94 6.66
CA ILE A 145 -9.11 -10.24 6.03
C ILE A 145 -8.83 -11.31 7.09
N LYS A 146 -8.01 -11.00 8.11
CA LYS A 146 -7.74 -11.91 9.23
C LYS A 146 -9.03 -12.28 9.96
N ASP A 147 -9.90 -11.30 10.22
CA ASP A 147 -11.22 -11.57 10.81
C ASP A 147 -12.06 -12.50 9.93
N ALA A 148 -12.07 -12.29 8.61
CA ALA A 148 -12.75 -13.20 7.68
C ALA A 148 -12.15 -14.62 7.71
N ILE A 149 -10.83 -14.76 7.82
CA ILE A 149 -10.15 -16.06 7.96
C ILE A 149 -10.59 -16.78 9.23
N TYR A 150 -10.62 -16.07 10.37
CA TYR A 150 -11.04 -16.65 11.65
C TYR A 150 -12.51 -17.05 11.63
N GLN A 151 -13.40 -16.18 11.12
CA GLN A 151 -14.84 -16.47 11.05
C GLN A 151 -15.18 -17.60 10.07
N SER A 152 -14.45 -17.71 8.95
CA SER A 152 -14.62 -18.80 7.99
C SER A 152 -13.96 -20.12 8.40
N ASN A 153 -13.26 -20.15 9.55
CA ASN A 153 -12.51 -21.30 10.06
C ASN A 153 -11.48 -21.86 9.07
N ARG A 154 -10.71 -20.97 8.41
CA ARG A 154 -9.69 -21.32 7.41
C ARG A 154 -8.28 -20.86 7.80
N PRO A 155 -7.75 -21.23 8.99
CA PRO A 155 -6.50 -20.68 9.52
C PRO A 155 -5.26 -20.92 8.64
N TYR A 156 -5.29 -21.93 7.76
CA TYR A 156 -4.24 -22.18 6.77
C TYR A 156 -4.05 -21.02 5.76
N LEU A 157 -4.99 -20.07 5.70
CA LEU A 157 -4.89 -18.87 4.87
C LEU A 157 -4.10 -17.74 5.53
N LEU A 158 -3.76 -17.84 6.82
CA LEU A 158 -3.04 -16.79 7.54
C LEU A 158 -1.62 -16.57 6.98
N ASP A 159 -0.91 -17.65 6.66
CA ASP A 159 0.45 -17.56 6.11
C ASP A 159 0.50 -16.74 4.81
N ARG A 160 -0.57 -16.82 4.01
CA ARG A 160 -0.70 -16.06 2.76
C ARG A 160 -0.83 -14.56 2.99
N ILE A 161 -1.36 -14.13 4.14
CA ILE A 161 -1.57 -12.73 4.50
C ILE A 161 -0.39 -12.18 5.31
N SER A 162 0.22 -13.00 6.18
CA SER A 162 1.38 -12.57 6.99
C SER A 162 2.62 -12.22 6.16
N GLN A 163 2.78 -12.83 4.98
CA GLN A 163 3.85 -12.43 4.07
C GLN A 163 3.68 -10.99 3.57
N MET A 164 2.45 -10.55 3.31
CA MET A 164 2.14 -9.18 2.84
C MET A 164 2.49 -8.11 3.86
N GLU A 165 2.17 -8.38 5.13
CA GLU A 165 2.47 -7.43 6.21
C GLU A 165 3.97 -7.20 6.30
N LYS A 166 4.76 -8.26 6.12
CA LYS A 166 6.21 -8.15 6.17
C LYS A 166 6.74 -7.33 4.99
N ASP A 167 6.31 -7.65 3.78
CA ASP A 167 6.83 -7.02 2.55
C ASP A 167 6.55 -5.51 2.54
N MET A 168 5.33 -5.09 2.92
CA MET A 168 4.94 -3.68 3.00
C MET A 168 5.80 -2.84 3.97
N HIS A 169 6.14 -3.38 5.14
CA HIS A 169 6.99 -2.66 6.10
C HIS A 169 8.45 -2.54 5.63
N ASP A 170 8.88 -3.42 4.73
CA ASP A 170 10.27 -3.50 4.29
C ASP A 170 10.52 -2.70 2.99
N HIS A 171 9.49 -2.34 2.20
CA HIS A 171 9.62 -1.59 0.94
C HIS A 171 10.41 -0.29 1.07
N VAL A 172 10.11 0.55 2.07
CA VAL A 172 10.82 1.82 2.26
C VAL A 172 12.29 1.57 2.61
N ASN A 173 12.58 0.54 3.41
CA ASN A 173 13.95 0.17 3.74
C ASN A 173 14.70 -0.34 2.51
N HIS A 174 14.06 -1.17 1.69
CA HIS A 174 14.61 -1.64 0.41
C HIS A 174 14.90 -0.48 -0.55
N LEU A 175 14.00 0.49 -0.66
CA LEU A 175 14.20 1.71 -1.45
C LEU A 175 15.36 2.56 -0.93
N ILE A 176 15.49 2.72 0.38
CA ILE A 176 16.60 3.45 1.00
C ILE A 176 17.94 2.76 0.71
N ASP A 177 18.00 1.44 0.85
CA ASP A 177 19.23 0.68 0.64
C ASP A 177 19.62 0.64 -0.85
N ALA A 178 18.65 0.53 -1.75
CA ALA A 178 18.86 0.67 -3.18
C ALA A 178 19.33 2.10 -3.54
N ALA A 179 18.73 3.14 -2.96
CA ALA A 179 19.14 4.53 -3.15
C ALA A 179 20.60 4.76 -2.72
N LYS A 180 21.00 4.25 -1.55
CA LYS A 180 22.41 4.29 -1.08
C LYS A 180 23.35 3.62 -2.06
N ARG A 181 22.94 2.50 -2.66
CA ARG A 181 23.76 1.69 -3.56
C ARG A 181 23.89 2.30 -4.95
N PHE A 182 22.82 2.85 -5.50
CA PHE A 182 22.74 3.21 -6.92
C PHE A 182 22.79 4.71 -7.20
N SER A 183 22.22 5.54 -6.33
CA SER A 183 22.09 6.98 -6.58
C SER A 183 23.32 7.78 -6.08
N ILE A 184 24.01 7.29 -5.05
CA ILE A 184 25.15 7.96 -4.38
C ILE A 184 24.79 9.40 -3.92
N ASN A 185 23.51 9.79 -3.93
CA ASN A 185 23.05 11.12 -3.53
C ASN A 185 22.83 11.14 -2.00
N PRO A 186 23.68 11.83 -1.22
CA PRO A 186 23.54 11.85 0.24
C PRO A 186 22.29 12.59 0.70
N ASP A 187 21.77 13.54 -0.09
CA ASP A 187 20.55 14.28 0.24
C ASP A 187 19.29 13.42 0.09
N LEU A 188 19.25 12.59 -0.95
CA LEU A 188 18.20 11.59 -1.14
C LEU A 188 18.15 10.63 0.06
N VAL A 189 19.30 10.08 0.45
CA VAL A 189 19.41 9.16 1.58
C VAL A 189 19.02 9.85 2.89
N ARG A 190 19.43 11.10 3.11
CA ARG A 190 19.04 11.88 4.29
C ARG A 190 17.54 12.19 4.32
N LYS A 191 16.95 12.54 3.18
CA LYS A 191 15.51 12.82 3.05
C LYS A 191 14.69 11.55 3.33
N ALA A 192 15.11 10.42 2.76
CA ALA A 192 14.46 9.13 2.96
C ALA A 192 14.52 8.67 4.43
N HIS A 193 15.68 8.77 5.08
CA HIS A 193 15.81 8.47 6.52
C HIS A 193 14.91 9.32 7.41
N ARG A 194 14.67 10.58 7.05
CA ARG A 194 13.75 11.46 7.81
C ARG A 194 12.28 11.07 7.63
N LEU A 195 11.92 10.50 6.48
CA LEU A 195 10.57 10.02 6.23
C LEU A 195 10.28 8.69 6.95
N THR A 196 11.32 7.93 7.28
CA THR A 196 11.23 6.68 8.07
C THR A 196 11.45 6.85 9.57
N ASP A 197 11.88 8.02 10.04
CA ASP A 197 12.14 8.27 11.46
C ASP A 197 10.93 8.96 12.12
N PRO A 198 10.13 8.26 12.94
CA PRO A 198 8.94 8.82 13.59
C PRO A 198 9.25 9.96 14.59
N HIS A 199 10.53 10.28 14.82
CA HIS A 199 10.96 11.31 15.76
C HIS A 199 11.51 12.61 15.13
N ILE A 200 11.52 12.75 13.79
CA ILE A 200 12.01 13.96 13.12
C ILE A 200 10.86 14.68 12.40
N PRO A 201 10.43 15.87 12.86
CA PRO A 201 9.34 16.61 12.22
C PRO A 201 9.75 17.14 10.83
N PRO A 202 8.81 17.26 9.87
CA PRO A 202 9.08 17.87 8.58
C PRO A 202 9.47 19.34 8.76
N LEU A 203 10.46 19.81 8.00
CA LEU A 203 10.88 21.21 8.02
C LEU A 203 9.84 22.08 7.30
N ASN A 204 9.43 23.15 7.98
CA ASN A 204 8.63 24.26 7.45
C ASN A 204 9.28 24.91 6.22
#